data_AF-A0A953Y8Z6-F1
#
_entry.id   AF-A0A953Y8Z6-F1
#
_cell.length_a   1.000
_cell.length_b   1.000
_cell.length_c   1.000
_cell.angle_alpha   90.00
_cell.angle_beta   90.00
_cell.angle_gamma   90.00
#
_symmetry.space_group_name_H-M   'P 1'
#
loop_
_entity.id
_entity.type
_entity.pdbx_description
1 polymer ?
#
loop_
_entity_poly.entity_id
_entity_poly.type
_entity_poly.pdbx_seq_one_letter_code
_entity_poly.pdbx_strand_id
1 'polypeptide(L)'
;MTDARIRELERRWAETGAPEDESALVRARVQAGVVAREALALAAYCGSGVALELGAAPADPAGPQSWGVGLLRWGRTAPIRAVLSALGHALRTLPERERSRVVPDNVVEGSLYPCARRALGEVEGWVVQPGARTQQRVRRAGRDLERASTRLTQALNAQRAAARRADMRPVPDAWALLTTREQRIGQVAFALRSCVAAVTNSAPHQLESLVGRAVSHAGFAVAEDADAARRLAAQEVIAWALGHRDPVRMRVGKRGETQIWPGDPIE
;
A
#
# COMPACT_ATOMS: atom_id res chain seq x y z
N MET A 1 36.75 -3.45 6.30
CA MET A 1 36.41 -2.81 7.59
C MET A 1 35.00 -2.23 7.59
N THR A 2 34.55 -1.63 6.48
CA THR A 2 33.20 -1.04 6.32
C THR A 2 32.06 -2.01 6.67
N ASP A 3 32.14 -3.26 6.22
CA ASP A 3 31.12 -4.29 6.51
C ASP A 3 30.99 -4.63 8.00
N ALA A 4 32.10 -4.72 8.73
CA ALA A 4 32.06 -5.03 10.16
C ALA A 4 31.41 -3.89 10.96
N ARG A 5 31.69 -2.63 10.58
CA ARG A 5 31.07 -1.45 11.19
C ARG A 5 29.57 -1.38 10.89
N ILE A 6 29.16 -1.65 9.65
CA ILE A 6 27.74 -1.68 9.28
C ILE A 6 27.00 -2.75 10.07
N ARG A 7 27.53 -3.99 10.15
CA ARG A 7 26.91 -5.08 10.92
C ARG A 7 26.75 -4.75 12.41
N GLU A 8 27.74 -4.09 13.00
CA GLU A 8 27.65 -3.67 14.40
C GLU A 8 26.58 -2.60 14.62
N LEU A 9 26.46 -1.63 13.71
CA LEU A 9 25.39 -0.63 13.75
C LEU A 9 24.01 -1.25 13.52
N GLU A 10 23.89 -2.23 12.63
CA GLU A 10 22.66 -3.01 12.42
C GLU A 10 22.24 -3.76 13.68
N ARG A 11 23.20 -4.41 14.36
CA ARG A 11 22.97 -5.11 15.63
C ARG A 11 22.48 -4.14 16.70
N ARG A 12 23.20 -3.03 16.91
CA ARG A 12 22.82 -2.01 17.88
C ARG A 12 21.44 -1.44 17.62
N TRP A 13 21.16 -1.02 16.39
CA TRP A 13 19.83 -0.51 16.03
C TRP A 13 18.74 -1.58 16.20
N ALA A 14 19.02 -2.85 15.91
CA ALA A 14 18.06 -3.92 16.14
C ALA A 14 17.76 -4.15 17.63
N GLU A 15 18.74 -3.91 18.51
CA GLU A 15 18.62 -4.02 19.97
C GLU A 15 17.91 -2.81 20.58
N THR A 16 18.23 -1.59 20.13
CA THR A 16 17.75 -0.34 20.77
C THR A 16 16.51 0.23 20.11
N GLY A 17 16.39 0.10 18.78
CA GLY A 17 15.40 0.82 17.97
C GLY A 17 15.55 2.35 18.03
N ALA A 18 16.68 2.86 18.54
CA ALA A 18 16.87 4.29 18.78
C ALA A 18 17.05 5.05 17.45
N PRO A 19 16.44 6.23 17.27
CA PRO A 19 16.60 7.07 16.08
C PRO A 19 18.06 7.44 15.78
N GLU A 20 18.89 7.61 16.82
CA GLU A 20 20.31 7.94 16.69
C GLU A 20 21.10 6.77 16.11
N ASP A 21 20.78 5.54 16.52
CA ASP A 21 21.41 4.32 16.00
C ASP A 21 20.98 4.05 14.55
N GLU A 22 19.71 4.33 14.20
CA GLU A 22 19.23 4.30 12.81
C GLU A 22 20.00 5.29 11.95
N SER A 23 20.14 6.53 12.42
CA SER A 23 20.84 7.61 11.72
C SER A 23 22.32 7.26 11.49
N ALA A 24 22.97 6.70 12.51
CA ALA A 24 24.36 6.24 12.42
C ALA A 24 24.51 5.11 11.38
N LEU A 25 23.56 4.16 11.36
CA LEU A 25 23.54 3.07 10.38
C LEU A 25 23.35 3.57 8.95
N VAL A 26 22.35 4.41 8.70
CA VAL A 26 22.07 4.99 7.36
C VAL A 26 23.30 5.75 6.86
N ARG A 27 23.89 6.60 7.71
CA ARG A 27 25.09 7.38 7.37
C ARG A 27 26.26 6.47 6.97
N ALA A 28 26.50 5.41 7.73
CA ALA A 28 27.55 4.44 7.41
C ALA A 28 27.29 3.74 6.07
N ARG A 29 26.03 3.39 5.76
CA ARG A 29 25.66 2.78 4.46
C ARG A 29 25.81 3.75 3.29
N VAL A 30 25.44 5.02 3.46
CA VAL A 30 25.66 6.06 2.45
C VAL A 30 27.15 6.24 2.19
N GLN A 31 27.97 6.35 3.24
CA GLN A 31 29.44 6.46 3.12
C GLN A 31 30.07 5.25 2.43
N ALA A 32 29.50 4.06 2.65
CA ALA A 32 29.94 2.83 2.01
C ALA A 32 29.48 2.68 0.55
N GLY A 33 28.70 3.64 0.01
CA GLY A 33 28.09 3.53 -1.32
C GLY A 33 26.99 2.46 -1.42
N VAL A 34 26.54 1.93 -0.28
CA VAL A 34 25.53 0.89 -0.19
C VAL A 34 24.14 1.46 -0.47
N VAL A 35 23.87 2.70 -0.05
CA VAL A 35 22.63 3.44 -0.35
C VAL A 35 22.91 4.49 -1.42
N ALA A 36 22.22 4.36 -2.56
CA ALA A 36 22.33 5.30 -3.67
C ALA A 36 21.76 6.69 -3.31
N ARG A 37 22.24 7.74 -4.00
CA ARG A 37 21.79 9.12 -3.79
C ARG A 37 20.30 9.28 -4.10
N GLU A 38 19.81 8.57 -5.10
CA GLU A 38 18.41 8.61 -5.53
C GLU A 38 17.50 7.92 -4.50
N ALA A 39 17.98 6.88 -3.81
CA ALA A 39 17.28 6.26 -2.67
C ALA A 39 17.18 7.24 -1.49
N LEU A 40 18.25 7.97 -1.22
CA LEU A 40 18.25 9.01 -0.19
C LEU A 40 17.26 10.13 -0.53
N ALA A 41 17.22 10.56 -1.80
CA ALA A 41 16.26 11.55 -2.28
C ALA A 41 14.80 11.07 -2.20
N LEU A 42 14.54 9.79 -2.47
CA LEU A 42 13.23 9.18 -2.26
C LEU A 42 12.84 9.17 -0.78
N ALA A 43 13.75 8.76 0.10
CA ALA A 43 13.50 8.75 1.54
C ALA A 43 13.20 10.17 2.06
N ALA A 44 13.93 11.19 1.59
CA ALA A 44 13.70 12.59 1.95
C ALA A 44 12.35 13.11 1.45
N TYR A 45 11.94 12.75 0.23
CA TYR A 45 10.61 13.07 -0.28
C TYR A 45 9.48 12.47 0.56
N CYS A 46 9.71 11.27 1.10
CA CYS A 46 8.77 10.63 2.02
C CYS A 46 8.85 11.21 3.45
N GLY A 47 9.71 12.19 3.72
CA GLY A 47 9.82 12.85 5.02
C GLY A 47 10.75 12.15 6.02
N SER A 48 11.71 11.35 5.54
CA SER A 48 12.75 10.77 6.42
C SER A 48 13.64 11.88 7.00
N GLY A 49 13.60 12.06 8.33
CA GLY A 49 14.47 13.00 9.04
C GLY A 49 15.95 12.72 8.77
N VAL A 50 16.36 11.45 8.80
CA VAL A 50 17.74 11.03 8.54
C VAL A 50 18.19 11.41 7.12
N ALA A 51 17.32 11.24 6.12
CA ALA A 51 17.66 11.61 4.75
C ALA A 51 17.82 13.13 4.59
N LEU A 52 16.96 13.92 5.27
CA LEU A 52 17.05 15.38 5.29
C LEU A 52 18.33 15.87 5.98
N GLU A 53 18.71 15.27 7.12
CA GLU A 53 19.96 15.58 7.81
C GLU A 53 21.20 15.31 6.95
N LEU A 54 21.13 14.31 6.06
CA LEU A 54 22.19 13.99 5.11
C LEU A 54 22.18 14.87 3.86
N GLY A 55 21.41 15.97 3.86
CA GLY A 55 21.44 17.01 2.84
C GLY A 55 20.56 16.74 1.61
N ALA A 56 19.65 15.77 1.68
CA ALA A 56 18.66 15.59 0.62
C ALA A 56 17.60 16.70 0.70
N ALA A 57 17.26 17.30 -0.45
CA ALA A 57 16.29 18.39 -0.49
C ALA A 57 14.88 17.86 -0.18
N PRO A 58 14.14 18.48 0.76
CA PRO A 58 12.73 18.17 0.94
C PRO A 58 11.98 18.55 -0.33
N ALA A 59 10.97 17.76 -0.71
CA ALA A 59 9.91 18.26 -1.56
C ALA A 59 8.66 18.38 -0.72
N ASP A 60 7.92 19.47 -0.90
CA ASP A 60 6.68 19.71 -0.18
C ASP A 60 5.49 19.52 -1.14
N PRO A 61 4.91 18.31 -1.20
CA PRO A 61 3.76 18.07 -2.06
C PRO A 61 2.52 18.76 -1.49
N ALA A 62 1.72 19.38 -2.36
CA ALA A 62 0.48 20.09 -1.98
C ALA A 62 -0.62 19.22 -1.30
N GLY A 63 -0.43 17.89 -1.22
CA GLY A 63 -1.34 16.97 -0.54
C GLY A 63 -1.08 15.49 -0.88
N PRO A 64 -1.84 14.55 -0.31
CA PRO A 64 -1.64 13.10 -0.51
C PRO A 64 -1.71 12.63 -1.96
N GLN A 65 -2.61 13.20 -2.76
CA GLN A 65 -2.71 12.88 -4.19
C GLN A 65 -1.45 13.33 -4.95
N SER A 66 -1.03 14.59 -4.77
CA SER A 66 0.20 15.13 -5.39
C SER A 66 1.44 14.37 -4.91
N TRP A 67 1.47 13.98 -3.63
CA TRP A 67 2.52 13.15 -3.07
C TRP A 67 2.60 11.80 -3.78
N GLY A 68 1.47 11.11 -3.95
CA GLY A 68 1.40 9.83 -4.63
C GLY A 68 1.81 9.89 -6.11
N VAL A 69 1.41 10.94 -6.82
CA VAL A 69 1.85 11.17 -8.21
C VAL A 69 3.36 11.44 -8.26
N GLY A 70 3.90 12.26 -7.37
CA GLY A 70 5.33 12.54 -7.36
C GLY A 70 6.20 11.32 -7.07
N LEU A 71 5.68 10.25 -6.43
CA LEU A 71 6.39 8.97 -6.27
C LEU A 71 6.77 8.30 -7.60
N LEU A 72 6.10 8.63 -8.71
CA LEU A 72 6.37 8.03 -10.01
C LEU A 72 7.73 8.43 -10.58
N ARG A 73 8.35 9.52 -10.10
CA ARG A 73 9.70 9.91 -10.52
C ARG A 73 10.80 8.94 -10.06
N TRP A 74 10.49 7.99 -9.18
CA TRP A 74 11.39 6.90 -8.77
C TRP A 74 10.96 5.52 -9.29
N GLY A 75 10.18 5.50 -10.36
CA GLY A 75 9.69 4.28 -10.98
C GLY A 75 8.36 3.80 -10.40
N ARG A 76 7.90 2.65 -10.90
CA ARG A 76 6.57 2.10 -10.59
C ARG A 76 6.52 1.47 -9.20
N THR A 77 7.65 1.00 -8.71
CA THR A 77 7.72 0.25 -7.45
C THR A 77 7.39 1.13 -6.23
N ALA A 78 7.89 2.37 -6.18
CA ALA A 78 7.66 3.30 -5.08
C ALA A 78 6.16 3.57 -4.82
N PRO A 79 5.35 3.98 -5.81
CA PRO A 79 3.93 4.21 -5.59
C PRO A 79 3.14 2.93 -5.33
N ILE A 80 3.50 1.80 -5.95
CA ILE A 80 2.84 0.52 -5.67
C ILE A 80 3.03 0.14 -4.19
N ARG A 81 4.24 0.29 -3.65
CA ARG A 81 4.54 0.05 -2.23
C ARG A 81 3.75 0.98 -1.31
N ALA A 82 3.68 2.27 -1.63
CA ALA A 82 2.88 3.23 -0.88
C ALA A 82 1.41 2.78 -0.77
N VAL A 83 0.81 2.38 -1.90
CA VAL A 83 -0.58 1.91 -1.91
C VAL A 83 -0.75 0.58 -1.18
N LEU A 84 0.18 -0.37 -1.37
CA LEU A 84 0.15 -1.66 -0.64
C LEU A 84 0.16 -1.46 0.88
N SER A 85 0.99 -0.53 1.37
CA SER A 85 1.04 -0.20 2.78
C SER A 85 -0.30 0.31 3.30
N ALA A 86 -0.87 1.29 2.61
CA ALA A 86 -2.15 1.90 2.98
C ALA A 86 -3.30 0.88 2.91
N LEU A 87 -3.38 0.07 1.85
CA LEU A 87 -4.41 -0.97 1.72
C LEU A 87 -4.24 -2.09 2.75
N GLY A 88 -3.00 -2.50 3.02
CA GLY A 88 -2.71 -3.48 4.06
C GLY A 88 -3.11 -2.99 5.45
N HIS A 89 -2.89 -1.71 5.73
CA HIS A 89 -3.38 -1.09 6.96
C HIS A 89 -4.92 -1.05 6.98
N ALA A 90 -5.56 -0.56 5.91
CA ALA A 90 -7.02 -0.49 5.82
C ALA A 90 -7.67 -1.84 6.11
N LEU A 91 -7.19 -2.90 5.44
CA LEU A 91 -7.72 -4.25 5.60
C LEU A 91 -7.53 -4.79 7.03
N ARG A 92 -6.45 -4.40 7.74
CA ARG A 92 -6.21 -4.81 9.13
C ARG A 92 -7.08 -4.04 10.12
N THR A 93 -7.38 -2.77 9.85
CA THR A 93 -8.19 -1.92 10.73
C THR A 93 -9.70 -2.07 10.50
N LEU A 94 -10.13 -2.73 9.42
CA LEU A 94 -11.53 -3.13 9.25
C LEU A 94 -12.01 -3.86 10.52
N PRO A 95 -13.12 -3.44 11.16
CA PRO A 95 -13.67 -4.14 12.32
C PRO A 95 -13.94 -5.62 12.03
N GLU A 96 -13.89 -6.48 13.04
CA GLU A 96 -14.08 -7.92 12.86
C GLU A 96 -15.47 -8.27 12.31
N ARG A 97 -16.51 -7.50 12.69
CA ARG A 97 -17.84 -7.57 12.08
C ARG A 97 -17.82 -7.24 10.58
N GLU A 98 -16.85 -6.44 10.14
CA GLU A 98 -16.65 -6.11 8.74
C GLU A 98 -15.93 -7.20 7.95
N ARG A 99 -15.03 -7.91 8.63
CA ARG A 99 -14.29 -9.07 8.12
C ARG A 99 -15.13 -10.35 8.07
N SER A 100 -16.08 -10.51 9.01
CA SER A 100 -16.77 -11.79 9.27
C SER A 100 -18.25 -11.85 8.86
N ARG A 101 -18.88 -10.75 8.42
CA ARG A 101 -20.30 -10.76 8.00
C ARG A 101 -20.58 -9.88 6.80
N VAL A 102 -20.68 -10.47 5.61
CA VAL A 102 -21.31 -9.83 4.45
C VAL A 102 -22.73 -10.41 4.37
N VAL A 103 -23.71 -9.58 4.77
CA VAL A 103 -25.12 -9.62 4.36
C VAL A 103 -26.00 -10.68 5.11
N PRO A 104 -27.32 -10.42 5.33
CA PRO A 104 -28.26 -11.40 5.88
C PRO A 104 -28.17 -12.76 5.18
N ASP A 105 -28.60 -13.82 5.87
CA ASP A 105 -28.38 -15.27 5.65
C ASP A 105 -28.61 -15.83 4.22
N ASN A 106 -29.02 -14.99 3.28
CA ASN A 106 -29.36 -15.28 1.90
C ASN A 106 -28.44 -14.61 0.85
N VAL A 107 -27.33 -13.95 1.24
CA VAL A 107 -26.35 -13.41 0.28
C VAL A 107 -24.91 -13.81 0.64
N VAL A 108 -24.53 -14.95 0.05
CA VAL A 108 -23.22 -15.26 -0.56
C VAL A 108 -22.02 -15.51 0.37
N GLU A 109 -21.69 -16.80 0.51
CA GLU A 109 -20.31 -17.28 0.52
C GLU A 109 -19.55 -16.77 -0.71
N GLY A 110 -18.70 -15.77 -0.51
CA GLY A 110 -17.92 -15.12 -1.57
C GLY A 110 -17.52 -13.71 -1.18
N SER A 111 -17.00 -13.55 0.04
CA SER A 111 -16.72 -12.24 0.63
C SER A 111 -15.62 -11.51 -0.15
N LEU A 112 -15.84 -10.22 -0.36
CA LEU A 112 -14.89 -9.31 -1.00
C LEU A 112 -13.54 -9.27 -0.26
N TYR A 113 -13.58 -9.45 1.06
CA TYR A 113 -12.40 -9.37 1.92
C TYR A 113 -11.34 -10.45 1.63
N PRO A 114 -11.64 -11.77 1.60
CA PRO A 114 -10.69 -12.80 1.14
C PRO A 114 -10.10 -12.53 -0.24
N CYS A 115 -10.92 -12.08 -1.20
CA CYS A 115 -10.45 -11.72 -2.54
C CYS A 115 -9.48 -10.52 -2.50
N ALA A 116 -9.80 -9.49 -1.73
CA ALA A 116 -8.93 -8.33 -1.53
C ALA A 116 -7.61 -8.71 -0.84
N ARG A 117 -7.67 -9.50 0.24
CA ARG A 117 -6.48 -9.98 0.95
C ARG A 117 -5.58 -10.83 0.05
N ARG A 118 -6.17 -11.71 -0.76
CA ARG A 118 -5.44 -12.53 -1.73
C ARG A 118 -4.78 -11.65 -2.79
N ALA A 119 -5.53 -10.73 -3.41
CA ALA A 119 -4.99 -9.83 -4.42
C ALA A 119 -3.87 -8.96 -3.86
N LEU A 120 -3.98 -8.46 -2.63
CA LEU A 120 -2.90 -7.75 -1.95
C LEU A 120 -1.63 -8.60 -1.87
N GLY A 121 -1.74 -9.84 -1.34
CA GLY A 121 -0.59 -10.74 -1.21
C GLY A 121 0.05 -11.13 -2.55
N GLU A 122 -0.74 -11.25 -3.61
CA GLU A 122 -0.20 -11.50 -4.96
C GLU A 122 0.58 -10.29 -5.50
N VAL A 123 0.09 -9.07 -5.28
CA VAL A 123 0.79 -7.83 -5.66
C VAL A 123 2.07 -7.67 -4.84
N GLU A 124 2.05 -7.95 -3.54
CA GLU A 124 3.24 -7.98 -2.68
C GLU A 124 4.27 -9.00 -3.18
N GLY A 125 3.82 -10.20 -3.57
CA GLY A 125 4.67 -11.21 -4.16
C GLY A 125 5.33 -10.77 -5.47
N TRP A 126 4.60 -10.03 -6.31
CA TRP A 126 5.14 -9.43 -7.53
C TRP A 126 6.16 -8.33 -7.24
N VAL A 127 5.90 -7.43 -6.27
CA VAL A 127 6.85 -6.37 -5.88
C VAL A 127 8.19 -6.95 -5.41
N VAL A 128 8.17 -8.10 -4.72
CA VAL A 128 9.39 -8.76 -4.25
C VAL A 128 10.11 -9.52 -5.36
N GLN A 129 9.36 -10.15 -6.27
CA GLN A 129 9.90 -10.91 -7.40
C GLN A 129 9.06 -10.68 -8.67
N PRO A 130 9.34 -9.60 -9.42
CA PRO A 130 8.66 -9.33 -10.68
C PRO A 130 8.95 -10.44 -11.70
N GLY A 131 7.93 -10.86 -12.44
CA GLY A 131 8.07 -11.85 -13.50
C GLY A 131 6.74 -12.33 -14.04
N ALA A 132 6.77 -13.03 -15.18
CA ALA A 132 5.56 -13.46 -15.88
C ALA A 132 4.62 -14.32 -14.99
N ARG A 133 5.19 -15.20 -14.15
CA ARG A 133 4.41 -16.05 -13.23
C ARG A 133 3.71 -15.24 -12.14
N THR A 134 4.41 -14.34 -11.46
CA THR A 134 3.82 -13.48 -10.41
C THR A 134 2.82 -12.51 -11.02
N GLN A 135 3.10 -11.96 -12.20
CA GLN A 135 2.15 -11.12 -12.94
C GLN A 135 0.87 -11.86 -13.33
N GLN A 136 0.95 -13.13 -13.77
CA GLN A 136 -0.22 -13.94 -14.07
C GLN A 136 -1.07 -14.23 -12.82
N ARG A 137 -0.43 -14.48 -11.67
CA ARG A 137 -1.13 -14.64 -10.39
C ARG A 137 -1.85 -13.36 -9.96
N VAL A 138 -1.20 -12.21 -10.09
CA VAL A 138 -1.81 -10.88 -9.86
C VAL A 138 -3.02 -10.68 -10.77
N ARG A 139 -2.91 -10.98 -12.08
CA ARG A 139 -4.06 -10.91 -13.02
C ARG A 139 -5.23 -11.79 -12.57
N ARG A 140 -4.95 -13.03 -12.12
CA ARG A 140 -5.99 -13.95 -11.65
C ARG A 140 -6.68 -13.42 -10.40
N ALA A 141 -5.92 -13.00 -9.40
CA ALA A 141 -6.49 -12.45 -8.17
C ALA A 141 -7.26 -11.14 -8.42
N GLY A 142 -6.81 -10.33 -9.37
CA GLY A 142 -7.53 -9.16 -9.86
C GLY A 142 -8.92 -9.48 -10.41
N ARG A 143 -9.05 -10.51 -11.26
CA ARG A 143 -10.35 -10.96 -11.78
C ARG A 143 -11.25 -11.51 -10.68
N ASP A 144 -10.69 -12.24 -9.73
CA ASP A 144 -11.45 -12.76 -8.58
C ASP A 144 -12.00 -11.61 -7.73
N LEU A 145 -11.18 -10.58 -7.47
CA LEU A 145 -11.57 -9.35 -6.77
C LEU A 145 -12.66 -8.56 -7.52
N GLU A 146 -12.51 -8.42 -8.84
CA GLU A 146 -13.51 -7.74 -9.67
C GLU A 146 -14.87 -8.45 -9.62
N ARG A 147 -14.89 -9.78 -9.77
CA ARG A 147 -16.11 -10.58 -9.65
C ARG A 147 -16.77 -10.42 -8.28
N ALA A 148 -15.99 -10.44 -7.20
CA ALA A 148 -16.50 -10.24 -5.85
C ALA A 148 -17.07 -8.83 -5.66
N SER A 149 -16.39 -7.81 -6.19
CA SER A 149 -16.87 -6.41 -6.15
C SER A 149 -18.18 -6.23 -6.92
N THR A 150 -18.32 -6.85 -8.09
CA THR A 150 -19.56 -6.83 -8.88
C THR A 150 -20.71 -7.51 -8.14
N ARG A 151 -20.48 -8.69 -7.56
CA ARG A 151 -21.50 -9.41 -6.77
C ARG A 151 -21.97 -8.60 -5.57
N LEU A 152 -21.04 -7.98 -4.83
CA LEU A 152 -21.39 -7.11 -3.72
C LEU A 152 -22.26 -5.94 -4.19
N THR A 153 -21.85 -5.26 -5.26
CA THR A 153 -22.62 -4.13 -5.83
C THR A 153 -24.03 -4.55 -6.23
N GLN A 154 -24.18 -5.71 -6.88
CA GLN A 154 -25.48 -6.25 -7.26
C GLN A 154 -26.36 -6.58 -6.04
N ALA A 155 -25.79 -7.23 -5.03
CA ALA A 155 -26.50 -7.56 -3.79
C ALA A 155 -27.01 -6.30 -3.08
N LEU A 156 -26.16 -5.27 -2.97
CA LEU A 156 -26.51 -4.00 -2.34
C LEU A 156 -27.63 -3.28 -3.09
N ASN A 157 -27.56 -3.27 -4.43
CA ASN A 157 -28.62 -2.69 -5.26
C ASN A 157 -29.94 -3.44 -5.09
N ALA A 158 -29.92 -4.78 -5.00
CA ALA A 158 -31.11 -5.59 -4.75
C ALA A 158 -31.71 -5.29 -3.36
N GLN A 159 -30.88 -5.15 -2.32
CA GLN A 159 -31.34 -4.77 -0.98
C GLN A 159 -31.96 -3.37 -0.94
N ARG A 160 -31.33 -2.39 -1.60
CA ARG A 160 -31.88 -1.03 -1.73
C ARG A 160 -33.23 -1.05 -2.45
N ALA A 161 -33.37 -1.87 -3.50
CA ALA A 161 -34.64 -2.03 -4.21
C ALA A 161 -35.71 -2.70 -3.33
N ALA A 162 -35.35 -3.73 -2.56
CA ALA A 162 -36.27 -4.41 -1.66
C ALA A 162 -36.75 -3.49 -0.53
N ALA A 163 -35.85 -2.72 0.08
CA ALA A 163 -36.20 -1.75 1.12
C ALA A 163 -37.14 -0.64 0.62
N ARG A 164 -36.91 -0.14 -0.61
CA ARG A 164 -37.82 0.81 -1.26
C ARG A 164 -39.21 0.24 -1.50
N ARG A 165 -39.33 -1.05 -1.85
CA ARG A 165 -40.63 -1.71 -2.06
C ARG A 165 -41.39 -1.98 -0.77
N ALA A 166 -40.68 -2.22 0.33
CA ALA A 166 -41.27 -2.52 1.63
C ALA A 166 -41.79 -1.27 2.37
N ASP A 167 -41.72 -0.08 1.76
CA ASP A 167 -42.04 1.22 2.36
C ASP A 167 -41.40 1.41 3.76
N MET A 168 -40.26 0.74 3.98
CA MET A 168 -39.52 0.88 5.23
C MET A 168 -38.92 2.29 5.24
N ARG A 169 -39.42 3.14 6.14
CA ARG A 169 -38.71 4.37 6.50
C ARG A 169 -37.29 3.96 6.88
N PRO A 170 -36.25 4.42 6.17
CA PRO A 170 -34.90 4.07 6.52
C PRO A 170 -34.67 4.55 7.95
N VAL A 171 -34.34 3.65 8.87
CA VAL A 171 -33.73 4.05 10.14
C VAL A 171 -32.42 4.73 9.74
N PRO A 172 -32.30 6.07 9.89
CA PRO A 172 -31.23 6.83 9.25
C PRO A 172 -29.85 6.28 9.61
N ASP A 173 -29.69 5.84 10.86
CA ASP A 173 -28.41 5.39 11.41
C ASP A 173 -27.97 4.03 10.87
N ALA A 174 -28.90 3.08 10.70
CA ALA A 174 -28.58 1.75 10.18
C ALA A 174 -28.19 1.80 8.70
N TRP A 175 -28.87 2.64 7.91
CA TRP A 175 -28.53 2.85 6.50
C TRP A 175 -27.25 3.65 6.31
N ALA A 176 -27.02 4.68 7.14
CA ALA A 176 -25.78 5.46 7.14
C ALA A 176 -24.55 4.58 7.47
N LEU A 177 -24.65 3.72 8.47
CA LEU A 177 -23.57 2.79 8.84
C LEU A 177 -23.28 1.76 7.74
N LEU A 178 -24.31 1.23 7.08
CA LEU A 178 -24.15 0.32 5.95
C LEU A 178 -23.51 1.02 4.76
N THR A 179 -23.94 2.24 4.42
CA THR A 179 -23.36 3.01 3.30
C THR A 179 -21.90 3.38 3.53
N THR A 180 -21.53 3.82 4.74
CA THR A 180 -20.12 4.13 5.08
C THR A 180 -19.22 2.89 4.99
N ARG A 181 -19.70 1.74 5.46
CA ARG A 181 -18.97 0.47 5.40
C ARG A 181 -18.78 -0.04 3.97
N GLU A 182 -19.86 -0.01 3.18
CA GLU A 182 -19.84 -0.37 1.76
C GLU A 182 -18.86 0.53 0.98
N GLN A 183 -18.88 1.82 1.28
CA GLN A 183 -18.00 2.80 0.66
C GLN A 183 -16.53 2.51 0.97
N ARG A 184 -16.17 2.22 2.23
CA ARG A 184 -14.79 1.87 2.60
C ARG A 184 -14.30 0.61 1.91
N ILE A 185 -15.07 -0.48 1.94
CA ILE A 185 -14.66 -1.75 1.33
C ILE A 185 -14.61 -1.65 -0.21
N GLY A 186 -15.52 -0.87 -0.81
CA GLY A 186 -15.53 -0.54 -2.23
C GLY A 186 -14.32 0.30 -2.64
N GLN A 187 -13.91 1.27 -1.82
CA GLN A 187 -12.71 2.07 -2.03
C GLN A 187 -11.44 1.22 -1.96
N VAL A 188 -11.33 0.30 -0.98
CA VAL A 188 -10.21 -0.66 -0.91
C VAL A 188 -10.16 -1.54 -2.15
N ALA A 189 -11.30 -2.10 -2.58
CA ALA A 189 -11.37 -2.92 -3.78
C ALA A 189 -11.01 -2.13 -5.04
N PHE A 190 -11.44 -0.87 -5.15
CA PHE A 190 -11.10 0.01 -6.26
C PHE A 190 -9.61 0.35 -6.31
N ALA A 191 -9.03 0.74 -5.17
CA ALA A 191 -7.61 1.04 -5.07
C ALA A 191 -6.76 -0.21 -5.38
N LEU A 192 -7.14 -1.38 -4.89
CA LEU A 192 -6.44 -2.62 -5.16
C LEU A 192 -6.55 -3.06 -6.63
N ARG A 193 -7.72 -2.89 -7.26
CA ARG A 193 -7.85 -3.09 -8.72
C ARG A 193 -6.96 -2.14 -9.50
N SER A 194 -6.83 -0.89 -9.05
CA SER A 194 -5.94 0.09 -9.67
C SER A 194 -4.47 -0.33 -9.55
N CYS A 195 -4.05 -0.89 -8.41
CA CYS A 195 -2.73 -1.52 -8.26
C CYS A 195 -2.54 -2.74 -9.16
N VAL A 196 -3.53 -3.63 -9.23
CA VAL A 196 -3.49 -4.79 -10.14
C VAL A 196 -3.32 -4.31 -11.58
N ALA A 197 -4.10 -3.31 -12.01
CA ALA A 197 -3.97 -2.72 -13.34
C ALA A 197 -2.57 -2.11 -13.53
N ALA A 198 -2.03 -1.40 -12.55
CA ALA A 198 -0.70 -0.83 -12.59
C ALA A 198 0.42 -1.87 -12.78
N VAL A 199 0.30 -3.02 -12.11
CA VAL A 199 1.24 -4.14 -12.23
C VAL A 199 1.11 -4.87 -13.57
N THR A 200 -0.11 -4.95 -14.09
CA THR A 200 -0.44 -5.85 -15.20
C THR A 200 -0.51 -5.18 -16.56
N ASN A 201 -0.59 -3.85 -16.58
CA ASN A 201 -0.68 -3.02 -17.76
C ASN A 201 0.63 -2.28 -18.04
N SER A 202 0.98 -2.17 -19.32
CA SER A 202 2.26 -1.61 -19.76
C SER A 202 2.21 -0.09 -19.95
N ALA A 203 1.02 0.52 -20.09
CA ALA A 203 0.87 1.93 -20.45
C ALA A 203 1.24 2.90 -19.29
N PRO A 204 2.32 3.70 -19.40
CA PRO A 204 2.80 4.58 -18.32
C PRO A 204 1.81 5.68 -17.93
N HIS A 205 1.12 6.30 -18.90
CA HIS A 205 0.17 7.39 -18.65
C HIS A 205 -1.05 6.96 -17.81
N GLN A 206 -1.40 5.68 -17.81
CA GLN A 206 -2.49 5.18 -16.97
C GLN A 206 -2.04 5.03 -15.51
N LEU A 207 -0.74 4.85 -15.25
CA LEU A 207 -0.20 4.68 -13.90
C LEU A 207 -0.34 5.93 -13.06
N GLU A 208 -0.10 7.11 -13.63
CA GLU A 208 -0.24 8.37 -12.88
C GLU A 208 -1.65 8.52 -12.31
N SER A 209 -2.64 8.31 -13.16
CA SER A 209 -4.05 8.38 -12.78
C SER A 209 -4.44 7.25 -11.82
N LEU A 210 -3.93 6.02 -12.02
CA LEU A 210 -4.26 4.87 -11.16
C LEU A 210 -3.61 4.97 -9.78
N VAL A 211 -2.35 5.39 -9.70
CA VAL A 211 -1.59 5.58 -8.45
C VAL A 211 -2.16 6.73 -7.64
N GLY A 212 -2.36 7.90 -8.25
CA GLY A 212 -2.92 9.06 -7.54
C GLY A 212 -4.29 8.76 -6.95
N ARG A 213 -5.14 8.05 -7.70
CA ARG A 213 -6.44 7.58 -7.20
C ARG A 213 -6.30 6.52 -6.11
N ALA A 214 -5.42 5.55 -6.27
CA ALA A 214 -5.28 4.46 -5.30
C ALA A 214 -4.74 4.96 -3.95
N VAL A 215 -3.78 5.89 -3.94
CA VAL A 215 -3.30 6.57 -2.71
C VAL A 215 -4.43 7.36 -2.06
N SER A 216 -5.18 8.13 -2.84
CA SER A 216 -6.31 8.92 -2.33
C SER A 216 -7.40 8.02 -1.72
N HIS A 217 -7.83 6.98 -2.43
CA HIS A 217 -8.86 6.06 -1.97
C HIS A 217 -8.41 5.19 -0.79
N ALA A 218 -7.14 4.79 -0.74
CA ALA A 218 -6.61 4.12 0.44
C ALA A 218 -6.60 5.07 1.65
N GLY A 219 -6.32 6.36 1.45
CA GLY A 219 -6.44 7.40 2.48
C GLY A 219 -7.83 7.48 3.09
N PHE A 220 -8.86 7.58 2.25
CA PHE A 220 -10.25 7.61 2.70
C PHE A 220 -10.68 6.31 3.41
N ALA A 221 -10.11 5.17 3.04
CA ALA A 221 -10.46 3.88 3.64
C ALA A 221 -9.80 3.62 5.02
N VAL A 222 -8.61 4.21 5.27
CA VAL A 222 -7.76 3.88 6.44
C VAL A 222 -8.14 4.64 7.70
N ALA A 223 -8.35 5.94 7.61
CA ALA A 223 -8.34 6.78 8.81
C ALA A 223 -9.38 7.92 8.80
N GLU A 224 -10.16 8.08 7.72
CA GLU A 224 -10.84 9.35 7.40
C GLU A 224 -9.87 10.55 7.26
N ASP A 225 -8.57 10.33 7.50
CA ASP A 225 -7.44 11.23 7.40
C ASP A 225 -6.48 10.72 6.30
N ALA A 226 -6.51 11.37 5.15
CA ALA A 226 -5.64 11.05 4.03
C ALA A 226 -4.15 11.29 4.34
N ASP A 227 -3.82 12.19 5.28
CA ASP A 227 -2.45 12.44 5.72
C ASP A 227 -1.92 11.33 6.64
N ALA A 228 -2.77 10.74 7.48
CA ALA A 228 -2.38 9.56 8.26
C ALA A 228 -1.98 8.39 7.34
N ALA A 229 -2.77 8.13 6.29
CA ALA A 229 -2.43 7.09 5.33
C ALA A 229 -1.17 7.42 4.53
N ARG A 230 -0.95 8.70 4.17
CA ARG A 230 0.30 9.17 3.56
C ARG A 230 1.50 8.88 4.46
N ARG A 231 1.42 9.21 5.76
CA ARG A 231 2.52 8.96 6.73
C ARG A 231 2.86 7.47 6.83
N LEU A 232 1.85 6.60 6.92
CA LEU A 232 2.05 5.15 6.95
C LEU A 232 2.70 4.63 5.66
N ALA A 233 2.18 5.06 4.51
CA ALA A 233 2.73 4.70 3.21
C ALA A 233 4.17 5.20 3.04
N ALA A 234 4.47 6.41 3.49
CA ALA A 234 5.80 6.99 3.48
C ALA A 234 6.80 6.19 4.31
N GLN A 235 6.43 5.74 5.52
CA GLN A 235 7.29 4.89 6.35
C GLN A 235 7.69 3.59 5.63
N GLU A 236 6.77 2.94 4.92
CA GLU A 236 7.07 1.74 4.15
C GLU A 236 8.02 2.01 2.99
N VAL A 237 7.83 3.13 2.29
CA VAL A 237 8.71 3.53 1.17
C VAL A 237 10.09 3.93 1.67
N ILE A 238 10.20 4.64 2.80
CA ILE A 238 11.47 5.00 3.45
C ILE A 238 12.27 3.74 3.82
N ALA A 239 11.64 2.80 4.51
CA ALA A 239 12.27 1.56 4.93
C ALA A 239 12.83 0.79 3.73
N TRP A 240 12.05 0.70 2.65
CA TRP A 240 12.50 0.09 1.39
C TRP A 240 13.66 0.86 0.73
N ALA A 241 13.52 2.18 0.57
CA ALA A 241 14.51 3.02 -0.11
C ALA A 241 15.90 2.94 0.57
N LEU A 242 15.91 3.01 1.90
CA LEU A 242 17.14 2.94 2.70
C LEU A 242 17.65 1.50 2.92
N GLY A 243 16.94 0.50 2.39
CA GLY A 243 17.31 -0.92 2.52
C GLY A 243 17.20 -1.45 3.96
N HIS A 244 16.33 -0.86 4.78
CA HIS A 244 16.10 -1.26 6.17
C HIS A 244 14.82 -2.08 6.27
N ARG A 245 14.93 -3.36 6.62
CA ARG A 245 13.78 -4.23 6.98
C ARG A 245 12.61 -4.06 6.00
N ASP A 246 12.82 -4.34 4.70
CA ASP A 246 11.79 -4.13 3.67
C ASP A 246 10.44 -4.75 4.11
N PRO A 247 9.42 -3.92 4.43
CA PRO A 247 8.19 -4.42 5.02
C PRO A 247 7.45 -5.40 4.12
N VAL A 248 7.51 -5.22 2.81
CA VAL A 248 6.87 -6.11 1.83
C VAL A 248 7.58 -7.46 1.83
N ARG A 249 8.92 -7.49 1.82
CA ARG A 249 9.69 -8.74 1.91
C ARG A 249 9.39 -9.50 3.20
N MET A 250 9.27 -8.79 4.33
CA MET A 250 8.89 -9.39 5.60
C MET A 250 7.50 -10.02 5.54
N ARG A 251 6.51 -9.36 4.91
CA ARG A 251 5.14 -9.89 4.74
C ARG A 251 5.07 -11.10 3.81
N VAL A 252 5.89 -11.12 2.76
CA VAL A 252 5.97 -12.26 1.81
C VAL A 252 6.77 -13.45 2.39
N GLY A 253 7.38 -13.30 3.57
CA GLY A 253 8.08 -14.39 4.25
C GLY A 253 9.49 -14.68 3.70
N LYS A 254 10.06 -13.80 2.87
CA LYS A 254 11.45 -13.89 2.43
C LYS A 254 12.35 -13.18 3.44
N ARG A 255 12.78 -13.90 4.47
CA ARG A 255 13.84 -13.46 5.39
C ARG A 255 15.20 -13.82 4.79
N GLY A 256 15.87 -12.83 4.24
CA GLY A 256 17.21 -12.97 3.65
C GLY A 256 17.52 -11.74 2.83
N GLU A 257 18.64 -11.09 3.15
CA GLU A 257 19.21 -9.87 2.56
C GLU A 257 18.19 -8.95 1.86
N THR A 258 17.81 -7.88 2.55
CA THR A 258 17.02 -6.82 1.92
C THR A 258 17.86 -6.25 0.79
N GLN A 259 17.60 -6.68 -0.44
CA GLN A 259 18.28 -6.16 -1.61
C GLN A 259 17.98 -4.66 -1.63
N ILE A 260 19.02 -3.86 -1.47
CA ILE A 260 18.90 -2.41 -1.49
C ILE A 260 18.34 -2.04 -2.87
N TRP A 261 17.45 -1.05 -2.88
CA TRP A 261 16.77 -0.61 -4.08
C TRP A 261 17.76 -0.49 -5.26
N PRO A 262 17.61 -1.31 -6.31
CA PRO A 262 18.54 -1.32 -7.43
C PRO A 262 18.30 -0.18 -8.44
N GLY A 263 17.35 0.73 -8.16
CA GLY A 263 16.70 1.54 -9.18
C GLY A 263 15.68 0.70 -9.95
N ASP A 264 14.46 1.22 -10.19
CA ASP A 264 13.73 0.75 -11.36
C ASP A 264 14.47 1.35 -12.57
N PRO A 265 14.81 0.59 -13.63
CA PRO A 265 15.28 1.21 -14.86
C PRO A 265 14.21 2.21 -15.31
N ILE A 266 14.62 3.48 -15.41
CA ILE A 266 13.77 4.53 -15.98
C ILE A 266 13.73 4.23 -17.48
N GLU A 267 12.72 3.48 -17.92
CA GLU A 267 12.32 3.38 -19.34
C GLU A 267 11.46 4.59 -19.73
#